data_AF-A0A377GJE8-F1
#
_entry.id   AF-A0A377GJE8-F1
#
_cell.length_a   1.000
_cell.length_b   1.000
_cell.length_c   1.000
_cell.angle_alpha   90.00
_cell.angle_beta   90.00
_cell.angle_gamma   90.00
#
_symmetry.space_group_name_H-M   'P 1'
#
loop_
_entity.id
_entity.type
_entity.pdbx_description
1 polymer ?
#
loop_
_entity_poly.entity_id
_entity_poly.type
_entity_poly.pdbx_seq_one_letter_code
_entity_poly.pdbx_strand_id
1 'polypeptide(L)'
;MNSVFDVAIIGGGINGCGCAADAALRGLSVVLLEQDDLASKTSSSSTKLIHGGLRYLENYEFSLVKKAIIERQRLLDLAPHLVHPQALVLPYEKHMRSAWFLRFGLFIYDHLSGKNRLPKCKMIYRKSKKGYFDSLIDKLNMGFLFYDAVTDDARLTIVNALQAKNHGASIRTQSTVIHTEVVNNLWQLTIQPKTGPNYKLYAKSIINAAGPWVKSVEELTKIPDRQKVSLIKGSHIIVPQIYEGNHAYLLQHQDRRIIFVIPYHGFSMIGTTDIPLTDKPDDASISNQEIQYLVDLVNSYFTCKISKDDIIYTWSGVRALLADENKEARTLSRDYSYIVHHKPAPIVTIYGGKITTYRQLAEEVINQLNQCFPKISPSISASTPLPGAIFEGMNFEQYVHYAEKKYRWMDPILLNRYLYTYGSCMELFLANCTSQESLGKKYCTYLYQVEVDYLILEEWAQNCDDILKRRTKLDLIIDERGKKELANYLSRVTSFPSVEVPLLLH
;
A
#
# COMPACT_ATOMS: atom_id res chain seq x y z
N MET A 1 -3.92 -7.48 -36.51
CA MET A 1 -2.59 -7.71 -35.91
C MET A 1 -2.70 -7.38 -34.43
N ASN A 2 -2.45 -8.34 -33.54
CA ASN A 2 -2.52 -8.06 -32.10
C ASN A 2 -1.45 -7.01 -31.74
N SER A 3 -1.85 -5.93 -31.06
CA SER A 3 -0.94 -4.87 -30.62
C SER A 3 0.15 -5.45 -29.72
N VAL A 4 1.41 -5.25 -30.09
CA VAL A 4 2.57 -5.67 -29.29
C VAL A 4 2.87 -4.56 -28.28
N PHE A 5 2.85 -4.89 -26.99
CA PHE A 5 3.24 -3.97 -25.93
C PHE A 5 4.76 -3.87 -25.81
N ASP A 6 5.27 -2.74 -25.31
CA ASP A 6 6.67 -2.61 -24.96
C ASP A 6 6.96 -3.40 -23.68
N VAL A 7 6.08 -3.29 -22.68
CA VAL A 7 6.26 -3.91 -21.36
C VAL A 7 4.98 -4.61 -20.92
N ALA A 8 5.08 -5.90 -20.60
CA ALA A 8 4.08 -6.63 -19.83
C ALA A 8 4.53 -6.76 -18.37
N ILE A 9 3.68 -6.32 -17.43
CA ILE A 9 3.95 -6.38 -15.99
C ILE A 9 3.06 -7.43 -15.37
N ILE A 10 3.64 -8.40 -14.68
CA ILE A 10 2.92 -9.48 -14.00
C ILE A 10 2.89 -9.18 -12.50
N GLY A 11 1.71 -8.89 -11.97
CA GLY A 11 1.45 -8.52 -10.58
C GLY A 11 1.01 -7.06 -10.38
N GLY A 12 -0.18 -6.87 -9.84
CA GLY A 12 -0.83 -5.59 -9.52
C GLY A 12 -0.69 -5.14 -8.07
N GLY A 13 0.42 -5.52 -7.41
CA GLY A 13 0.84 -4.91 -6.15
C GLY A 13 1.49 -3.54 -6.36
N ILE A 14 1.96 -2.90 -5.28
CA ILE A 14 2.55 -1.55 -5.32
C ILE A 14 3.75 -1.45 -6.26
N ASN A 15 4.64 -2.47 -6.27
CA ASN A 15 5.82 -2.46 -7.14
C ASN A 15 5.41 -2.54 -8.62
N GLY A 16 4.46 -3.41 -8.96
CA GLY A 16 3.97 -3.56 -10.33
C GLY A 16 3.22 -2.32 -10.82
N CYS A 17 2.32 -1.77 -10.00
CA CYS A 17 1.61 -0.53 -10.32
C CYS A 17 2.56 0.67 -10.44
N GLY A 18 3.57 0.76 -9.57
CA GLY A 18 4.62 1.79 -9.67
C GLY A 18 5.44 1.66 -10.96
N CYS A 19 5.86 0.46 -11.33
CA CYS A 19 6.53 0.20 -12.60
C CYS A 19 5.64 0.55 -13.79
N ALA A 20 4.34 0.24 -13.73
CA ALA A 20 3.39 0.58 -14.78
C ALA A 20 3.25 2.09 -14.95
N ALA A 21 3.13 2.81 -13.85
CA ALA A 21 3.03 4.27 -13.84
C ALA A 21 4.29 4.92 -14.41
N ASP A 22 5.47 4.51 -13.93
CA ASP A 22 6.75 5.07 -14.38
C ASP A 22 7.03 4.74 -15.85
N ALA A 23 6.75 3.53 -16.31
CA ALA A 23 6.89 3.14 -17.72
C ALA A 23 5.96 3.93 -18.65
N ALA A 24 4.69 4.09 -18.26
CA ALA A 24 3.70 4.82 -19.04
C ALA A 24 4.02 6.33 -19.10
N LEU A 25 4.47 6.92 -17.98
CA LEU A 25 4.95 8.31 -17.94
C LEU A 25 6.12 8.58 -18.89
N ARG A 26 6.91 7.56 -19.20
CA ARG A 26 8.04 7.66 -20.14
C ARG A 26 7.66 7.34 -21.59
N GLY A 27 6.38 7.10 -21.86
CA GLY A 27 5.82 6.87 -23.19
C GLY A 27 5.88 5.42 -23.68
N LEU A 28 6.14 4.44 -22.80
CA LEU A 28 6.07 3.04 -23.19
C LEU A 28 4.61 2.55 -23.27
N SER A 29 4.32 1.67 -24.23
CA SER A 29 3.05 0.93 -24.24
C SER A 29 3.10 -0.20 -23.19
N VAL A 30 2.23 -0.11 -22.19
CA VAL A 30 2.27 -0.98 -21.01
C VAL A 30 0.98 -1.79 -20.89
N VAL A 31 1.10 -3.07 -20.53
CA VAL A 31 0.01 -3.87 -19.99
C VAL A 31 0.38 -4.41 -18.62
N LEU A 32 -0.50 -4.22 -17.63
CA LEU A 32 -0.38 -4.84 -16.30
C LEU A 32 -1.43 -5.93 -16.15
N LEU A 33 -1.01 -7.11 -15.70
CA LEU A 33 -1.84 -8.29 -15.51
C LEU A 33 -1.84 -8.65 -14.01
N GLU A 34 -3.01 -8.59 -13.39
CA GLU A 34 -3.25 -8.97 -12.00
C GLU A 34 -4.27 -10.11 -11.97
N GLN A 35 -3.94 -11.22 -11.30
CA GLN A 35 -4.78 -12.41 -11.25
C GLN A 35 -6.06 -12.20 -10.43
N ASP A 36 -6.03 -11.33 -9.42
CA ASP A 36 -7.12 -11.05 -8.49
C ASP A 36 -7.54 -9.57 -8.65
N ASP A 37 -7.61 -8.82 -7.55
CA ASP A 37 -7.78 -7.36 -7.55
C ASP A 37 -6.44 -6.65 -7.25
N LEU A 38 -6.34 -5.39 -7.66
CA LEU A 38 -5.19 -4.54 -7.35
C LEU A 38 -4.95 -4.49 -5.84
N ALA A 39 -3.69 -4.58 -5.46
CA ALA A 39 -3.24 -4.63 -4.06
C ALA A 39 -3.76 -5.80 -3.21
N SER A 40 -4.46 -6.79 -3.76
CA SER A 40 -5.20 -7.83 -3.01
C SER A 40 -4.40 -8.73 -2.05
N LYS A 41 -3.07 -8.75 -2.17
CA LYS A 41 -2.17 -9.58 -1.35
C LYS A 41 -1.34 -8.70 -0.40
N THR A 42 0.00 -8.73 -0.51
CA THR A 42 0.91 -8.03 0.42
C THR A 42 0.70 -6.51 0.46
N SER A 43 0.26 -5.90 -0.65
CA SER A 43 0.13 -4.44 -0.78
C SER A 43 -1.12 -3.85 -0.11
N SER A 44 -2.03 -4.68 0.43
CA SER A 44 -3.10 -4.26 1.34
C SER A 44 -2.91 -4.75 2.78
N SER A 45 -1.86 -5.56 3.02
CA SER A 45 -1.60 -6.23 4.30
C SER A 45 -0.40 -5.62 5.05
N SER A 46 -0.01 -4.39 4.73
CA SER A 46 1.11 -3.71 5.39
C SER A 46 0.67 -3.10 6.74
N THR A 47 1.64 -2.53 7.47
CA THR A 47 1.38 -1.69 8.66
C THR A 47 0.93 -0.27 8.29
N LYS A 48 0.67 0.02 7.00
CA LYS A 48 0.17 1.32 6.52
C LYS A 48 1.08 2.50 6.89
N LEU A 49 2.39 2.26 6.87
CA LEU A 49 3.42 3.25 7.19
C LEU A 49 4.36 3.50 6.00
N ILE A 50 4.60 4.77 5.71
CA ILE A 50 5.69 5.26 4.88
C ILE A 50 6.81 5.67 5.82
N HIS A 51 7.63 4.69 6.20
CA HIS A 51 8.63 4.86 7.25
C HIS A 51 10.07 4.64 6.75
N GLY A 52 11.01 5.41 7.32
CA GLY A 52 12.45 5.24 7.10
C GLY A 52 13.00 3.92 7.68
N GLY A 53 12.35 3.40 8.72
CA GLY A 53 12.71 2.11 9.33
C GLY A 53 13.78 2.25 10.40
N LEU A 54 13.42 2.94 11.48
CA LEU A 54 14.28 3.18 12.64
C LEU A 54 15.02 1.92 13.13
N ARG A 55 14.34 0.77 13.17
CA ARG A 55 14.95 -0.51 13.59
C ARG A 55 16.13 -0.96 12.73
N TYR A 56 16.18 -0.56 11.45
CA TYR A 56 17.24 -0.99 10.54
C TYR A 56 18.57 -0.28 10.80
N LEU A 57 18.55 0.82 11.56
CA LEU A 57 19.78 1.47 12.02
C LEU A 57 20.59 0.56 12.95
N GLU A 58 19.94 -0.35 13.69
CA GLU A 58 20.63 -1.34 14.54
C GLU A 58 21.44 -2.35 13.72
N ASN A 59 21.05 -2.55 12.46
CA ASN A 59 21.72 -3.44 11.52
C ASN A 59 22.64 -2.67 10.54
N TYR A 60 22.90 -1.39 10.79
CA TYR A 60 23.74 -0.52 9.96
C TYR A 60 23.25 -0.35 8.51
N GLU A 61 21.95 -0.54 8.24
CA GLU A 61 21.36 -0.37 6.91
C GLU A 61 21.11 1.12 6.56
N PHE A 62 22.13 1.97 6.73
CA PHE A 62 22.02 3.42 6.57
C PHE A 62 21.55 3.84 5.16
N SER A 63 22.01 3.13 4.13
CA SER A 63 21.60 3.40 2.74
C SER A 63 20.09 3.21 2.57
N LEU A 64 19.55 2.09 3.04
CA LEU A 64 18.11 1.80 3.01
C LEU A 64 17.30 2.85 3.78
N VAL A 65 17.74 3.19 4.99
CA VAL A 65 17.05 4.18 5.83
C VAL A 65 17.06 5.55 5.15
N LYS A 66 18.18 5.95 4.54
CA LYS A 66 18.31 7.24 3.85
C LYS A 66 17.39 7.31 2.63
N LYS A 67 17.39 6.26 1.79
CA LYS A 67 16.49 6.13 0.64
C LYS A 67 15.04 6.28 1.09
N ALA A 68 14.64 5.51 2.09
CA ALA A 68 13.27 5.51 2.61
C ALA A 68 12.84 6.87 3.20
N ILE A 69 13.74 7.58 3.90
CA ILE A 69 13.45 8.94 4.39
C ILE A 69 13.25 9.93 3.22
N ILE A 70 14.04 9.83 2.15
CA ILE A 70 13.88 10.68 0.96
C ILE A 70 12.54 10.38 0.26
N GLU A 71 12.21 9.11 0.05
CA GLU A 71 10.94 8.72 -0.57
C GLU A 71 9.74 9.10 0.28
N ARG A 72 9.84 9.03 1.62
CA ARG A 72 8.80 9.55 2.53
C ARG A 72 8.47 11.01 2.26
N GLN A 73 9.48 11.86 2.04
CA GLN A 73 9.27 13.28 1.74
C GLN A 73 8.63 13.47 0.37
N ARG A 74 9.06 12.69 -0.62
CA ARG A 74 8.43 12.69 -1.95
C ARG A 74 6.97 12.29 -1.86
N LEU A 75 6.64 11.19 -1.18
CA LEU A 75 5.27 10.69 -1.10
C LEU A 75 4.32 11.64 -0.36
N LEU A 76 4.81 12.40 0.63
CA LEU A 76 4.05 13.49 1.25
C LEU A 76 3.68 14.59 0.24
N ASP A 77 4.52 14.85 -0.77
CA ASP A 77 4.27 15.86 -1.81
C ASP A 77 3.46 15.27 -2.99
N LEU A 78 3.74 14.02 -3.37
CA LEU A 78 3.14 13.37 -4.54
C LEU A 78 1.71 12.88 -4.28
N ALA A 79 1.39 12.49 -3.04
CA ALA A 79 0.09 11.93 -2.66
C ALA A 79 -0.41 12.52 -1.32
N PRO A 80 -0.51 13.85 -1.19
CA PRO A 80 -0.83 14.53 0.07
C PRO A 80 -2.24 14.21 0.60
N HIS A 81 -3.11 13.63 -0.22
CA HIS A 81 -4.43 13.16 0.21
C HIS A 81 -4.37 11.78 0.89
N LEU A 82 -3.35 10.96 0.60
CA LEU A 82 -3.20 9.62 1.17
C LEU A 82 -2.08 9.53 2.21
N VAL A 83 -1.00 10.29 2.03
CA VAL A 83 0.22 10.18 2.85
C VAL A 83 0.31 11.36 3.79
N HIS A 84 0.30 11.08 5.09
CA HIS A 84 0.22 12.11 6.14
C HIS A 84 1.30 11.92 7.21
N PRO A 85 1.84 13.00 7.79
CA PRO A 85 2.73 12.90 8.94
C PRO A 85 2.07 12.17 10.11
N GLN A 86 2.79 11.23 10.71
CA GLN A 86 2.33 10.45 11.86
C GLN A 86 3.28 10.67 13.04
N ALA A 87 2.76 11.21 14.13
CA ALA A 87 3.46 11.25 15.41
C ALA A 87 3.58 9.82 15.97
N LEU A 88 4.80 9.41 16.35
CA LEU A 88 5.11 8.12 16.94
C LEU A 88 5.69 8.32 18.34
N VAL A 89 5.03 7.73 19.33
CA VAL A 89 5.45 7.71 20.73
C VAL A 89 6.11 6.37 21.01
N LEU A 90 7.38 6.39 21.41
CA LEU A 90 8.14 5.24 21.89
C LEU A 90 8.23 5.34 23.43
N PRO A 91 7.41 4.60 24.19
CA PRO A 91 7.53 4.60 25.65
C PRO A 91 8.86 3.96 26.06
N TYR A 92 9.54 4.57 27.04
CA TYR A 92 10.85 4.13 27.48
C TYR A 92 10.76 3.06 28.57
N GLU A 93 11.39 1.91 28.31
CA GLU A 93 11.61 0.85 29.29
C GLU A 93 13.10 0.62 29.52
N LYS A 94 13.54 0.74 30.77
CA LYS A 94 14.97 0.69 31.16
C LYS A 94 15.67 -0.62 30.77
N HIS A 95 14.95 -1.73 30.78
CA HIS A 95 15.52 -3.07 30.51
C HIS A 95 15.61 -3.43 29.02
N MET A 96 15.11 -2.56 28.13
CA MET A 96 15.04 -2.85 26.68
C MET A 96 16.24 -2.25 25.95
N ARG A 97 16.16 -0.95 25.65
CA ARG A 97 17.22 -0.16 25.02
C ARG A 97 17.54 1.01 25.91
N SER A 98 18.82 1.34 26.07
CA SER A 98 19.22 2.47 26.91
C SER A 98 18.75 3.81 26.31
N ALA A 99 18.45 4.79 27.16
CA ALA A 99 17.95 6.09 26.71
C ALA A 99 18.95 6.83 25.80
N TRP A 100 20.26 6.72 26.09
CA TRP A 100 21.30 7.37 25.28
C TRP A 100 21.37 6.74 23.88
N PHE A 101 21.21 5.42 23.77
CA PHE A 101 21.24 4.70 22.50
C PHE A 101 20.04 5.08 21.63
N LEU A 102 18.84 5.12 22.21
CA LEU A 102 17.63 5.58 21.51
C LEU A 102 17.76 7.03 21.05
N ARG A 103 18.26 7.92 21.92
CA ARG A 103 18.49 9.33 21.57
C ARG A 103 19.47 9.47 20.41
N PHE A 104 20.55 8.70 20.41
CA PHE A 104 21.54 8.71 19.33
C PHE A 104 20.97 8.17 18.02
N GLY A 105 20.24 7.05 18.06
CA GLY A 105 19.58 6.48 16.89
C GLY A 105 18.54 7.43 16.27
N LEU A 106 17.74 8.10 17.10
CA LEU A 106 16.78 9.11 16.65
C LEU A 106 17.46 10.36 16.09
N PHE A 107 18.58 10.80 16.68
CA PHE A 107 19.40 11.87 16.11
C PHE A 107 19.89 11.51 14.70
N ILE A 108 20.43 10.30 14.53
CA ILE A 108 20.83 9.77 13.21
C ILE A 108 19.64 9.75 12.25
N TYR A 109 18.48 9.25 12.68
CA TYR A 109 17.27 9.16 11.87
C TYR A 109 16.79 10.53 11.37
N ASP A 110 16.86 11.57 12.21
CA ASP A 110 16.46 12.92 11.85
C ASP A 110 17.41 13.61 10.85
N HIS A 111 18.67 13.18 10.79
CA HIS A 111 19.75 13.84 10.05
C HIS A 111 20.33 13.00 8.91
N LEU A 112 19.86 11.76 8.71
CA LEU A 112 20.33 10.89 7.63
C LEU A 112 20.08 11.47 6.23
N SER A 113 19.07 12.33 6.12
CA SER A 113 18.75 13.08 4.91
C SER A 113 18.44 14.53 5.26
N GLY A 114 19.18 15.45 4.63
CA GLY A 114 18.89 16.89 4.71
C GLY A 114 17.53 17.30 4.13
N LYS A 115 16.84 16.38 3.44
CA LYS A 115 15.49 16.61 2.89
C LYS A 115 14.37 16.35 3.91
N ASN A 116 14.67 15.84 5.11
CA ASN A 116 13.65 15.52 6.10
C ASN A 116 13.01 16.80 6.69
N ARG A 117 11.75 17.08 6.30
CA ARG A 117 10.96 18.24 6.77
C ARG A 117 10.02 17.91 7.94
N LEU A 118 9.94 16.64 8.37
CA LEU A 118 9.10 16.28 9.51
C LEU A 118 9.64 16.88 10.82
N PRO A 119 8.76 17.11 11.82
CA PRO A 119 9.20 17.63 13.11
C PRO A 119 10.28 16.73 13.75
N LYS A 120 11.29 17.38 14.33
CA LYS A 120 12.43 16.70 14.97
C LYS A 120 12.01 15.89 16.18
N CYS A 121 12.76 14.83 16.45
CA CYS A 121 12.57 13.96 17.60
C CYS A 121 12.74 14.72 18.92
N LYS A 122 11.95 14.33 19.92
CA LYS A 122 11.95 14.93 21.26
C LYS A 122 11.86 13.84 22.31
N MET A 123 12.61 14.01 23.39
CA MET A 123 12.34 13.25 24.61
C MET A 123 11.14 13.89 25.31
N ILE A 124 10.20 13.06 25.74
CA ILE A 124 8.94 13.48 26.38
C ILE A 124 8.80 12.81 27.73
N TYR A 125 8.17 13.51 28.67
CA TYR A 125 7.94 13.05 30.03
C TYR A 125 6.47 13.13 30.39
N ARG A 126 5.95 12.13 31.11
CA ARG A 126 4.56 12.05 31.57
C ARG A 126 4.10 13.34 32.25
N LYS A 127 4.94 13.93 33.12
CA LYS A 127 4.64 15.19 33.83
C LYS A 127 4.35 16.37 32.91
N SER A 128 5.01 16.42 31.74
CA SER A 128 4.94 17.54 30.79
C SER A 128 3.95 17.34 29.64
N LYS A 129 3.64 16.09 29.30
CA LYS A 129 2.87 15.70 28.12
C LYS A 129 1.89 14.59 28.47
N LYS A 130 0.98 14.87 29.41
CA LYS A 130 0.01 13.90 29.93
C LYS A 130 -0.71 13.12 28.82
N GLY A 131 -1.20 13.82 27.78
CA GLY A 131 -1.91 13.21 26.64
C GLY A 131 -1.25 12.00 25.95
N TYR A 132 0.08 11.92 25.90
CA TYR A 132 0.79 10.76 25.30
C TYR A 132 0.99 9.59 26.27
N PHE A 133 0.68 9.76 27.55
CA PHE A 133 0.91 8.79 28.60
C PHE A 133 -0.36 8.41 29.36
N ASP A 134 -1.49 9.11 29.15
CA ASP A 134 -2.74 8.90 29.87
C ASP A 134 -3.28 7.47 29.72
N SER A 135 -3.12 6.87 28.53
CA SER A 135 -3.51 5.48 28.27
C SER A 135 -2.45 4.44 28.64
N LEU A 136 -1.24 4.88 29.01
CA LEU A 136 -0.12 4.01 29.34
C LEU A 136 -0.03 3.78 30.85
N ILE A 137 0.43 2.60 31.27
CA ILE A 137 0.62 2.28 32.69
C ILE A 137 1.56 3.25 33.41
N ASP A 138 1.28 3.51 34.70
CA ASP A 138 1.91 4.59 35.48
C ASP A 138 3.44 4.50 35.60
N LYS A 139 4.01 3.28 35.52
CA LYS A 139 5.46 3.08 35.58
C LYS A 139 6.19 3.76 34.41
N LEU A 140 5.52 3.95 33.27
CA LEU A 140 6.07 4.58 32.08
C LEU A 140 6.02 6.11 32.23
N ASN A 141 7.14 6.71 32.63
CA ASN A 141 7.23 8.14 32.96
C ASN A 141 7.98 8.98 31.90
N MET A 142 8.59 8.33 30.92
CA MET A 142 9.41 8.95 29.87
C MET A 142 9.26 8.17 28.56
N GLY A 143 9.52 8.84 27.45
CA GLY A 143 9.52 8.24 26.13
C GLY A 143 10.14 9.19 25.10
N PHE A 144 10.05 8.79 23.83
CA PHE A 144 10.51 9.59 22.70
C PHE A 144 9.36 9.82 21.73
N LEU A 145 9.22 11.06 21.28
CA LEU A 145 8.31 11.45 20.21
C LEU A 145 9.14 11.67 18.95
N PHE A 146 8.78 11.01 17.86
CA PHE A 146 9.36 11.24 16.54
C PHE A 146 8.28 11.12 15.47
N TYR A 147 8.64 11.36 14.21
CA TYR A 147 7.68 11.39 13.11
C TYR A 147 8.11 10.50 11.95
N ASP A 148 7.13 9.75 11.44
CA ASP A 148 7.14 9.10 10.12
C ASP A 148 5.87 9.54 9.38
N ALA A 149 5.41 8.78 8.39
CA ALA A 149 4.14 9.01 7.74
C ALA A 149 3.27 7.74 7.70
N VAL A 150 1.96 7.92 7.69
CA VAL A 150 0.95 6.87 7.43
C VAL A 150 0.44 6.98 6.00
N THR A 151 -0.11 5.89 5.47
CA THR A 151 -0.75 5.85 4.15
C THR A 151 -1.87 4.83 4.14
N ASP A 152 -2.86 4.98 3.26
CA ASP A 152 -3.66 3.84 2.82
C ASP A 152 -2.88 3.09 1.73
N ASP A 153 -2.48 1.85 2.01
CA ASP A 153 -1.59 1.07 1.17
C ASP A 153 -2.27 0.56 -0.11
N ALA A 154 -3.53 0.12 0.01
CA ALA A 154 -4.33 -0.29 -1.13
C ALA A 154 -4.66 0.90 -2.03
N ARG A 155 -5.05 2.05 -1.46
CA ARG A 155 -5.29 3.29 -2.22
C ARG A 155 -4.05 3.77 -2.94
N LEU A 156 -2.90 3.82 -2.26
CA LEU A 156 -1.64 4.24 -2.87
C LEU A 156 -1.30 3.34 -4.08
N THR A 157 -1.52 2.04 -3.97
CA THR A 157 -1.35 1.10 -5.09
C THR A 157 -2.28 1.43 -6.26
N ILE A 158 -3.58 1.58 -6.00
CA ILE A 158 -4.59 1.85 -7.04
C ILE A 158 -4.36 3.18 -7.72
N VAL A 159 -3.95 4.22 -6.98
CA VAL A 159 -3.65 5.54 -7.56
C VAL A 159 -2.44 5.48 -8.51
N ASN A 160 -1.47 4.60 -8.29
CA ASN A 160 -0.41 4.35 -9.29
C ASN A 160 -0.97 3.65 -10.54
N ALA A 161 -1.90 2.70 -10.38
CA ALA A 161 -2.59 2.09 -11.53
C ALA A 161 -3.42 3.12 -12.31
N LEU A 162 -4.10 4.04 -11.63
CA LEU A 162 -4.77 5.18 -12.25
C LEU A 162 -3.78 6.09 -12.99
N GLN A 163 -2.61 6.36 -12.41
CA GLN A 163 -1.57 7.15 -13.08
C GLN A 163 -1.12 6.47 -14.37
N ALA A 164 -0.90 5.15 -14.34
CA ALA A 164 -0.57 4.38 -15.53
C ALA A 164 -1.69 4.43 -16.57
N LYS A 165 -2.95 4.21 -16.16
CA LYS A 165 -4.15 4.28 -17.03
C LYS A 165 -4.26 5.66 -17.71
N ASN A 166 -4.08 6.74 -16.96
CA ASN A 166 -4.15 8.11 -17.46
C ASN A 166 -3.04 8.43 -18.49
N HIS A 167 -1.97 7.62 -18.54
CA HIS A 167 -0.90 7.70 -19.53
C HIS A 167 -0.96 6.56 -20.56
N GLY A 168 -2.13 5.93 -20.73
CA GLY A 168 -2.40 4.96 -21.79
C GLY A 168 -2.04 3.51 -21.48
N ALA A 169 -1.64 3.17 -20.25
CA ALA A 169 -1.42 1.77 -19.87
C ALA A 169 -2.72 0.98 -19.82
N SER A 170 -2.67 -0.29 -20.23
CA SER A 170 -3.79 -1.22 -20.10
C SER A 170 -3.68 -2.00 -18.79
N ILE A 171 -4.58 -1.74 -17.84
CA ILE A 171 -4.62 -2.45 -16.55
C ILE A 171 -5.70 -3.53 -16.62
N ARG A 172 -5.32 -4.79 -16.38
CA ARG A 172 -6.20 -5.96 -16.45
C ARG A 172 -6.18 -6.71 -15.11
N THR A 173 -7.22 -6.51 -14.30
CA THR A 173 -7.48 -7.33 -13.10
C THR A 173 -8.13 -8.65 -13.51
N GLN A 174 -8.22 -9.60 -12.57
CA GLN A 174 -8.84 -10.91 -12.78
C GLN A 174 -8.28 -11.64 -14.02
N SER A 175 -6.98 -11.50 -14.28
CA SER A 175 -6.29 -11.90 -15.50
C SER A 175 -4.99 -12.62 -15.16
N THR A 176 -5.06 -13.94 -15.07
CA THR A 176 -3.93 -14.80 -14.69
C THR A 176 -3.08 -15.14 -15.90
N VAL A 177 -1.77 -14.92 -15.81
CA VAL A 177 -0.82 -15.45 -16.81
C VAL A 177 -0.60 -16.93 -16.53
N ILE A 178 -1.03 -17.80 -17.45
CA ILE A 178 -0.96 -19.25 -17.26
C ILE A 178 0.15 -19.92 -18.09
N HIS A 179 0.65 -19.21 -19.10
CA HIS A 179 1.73 -19.71 -19.94
C HIS A 179 2.49 -18.56 -20.58
N THR A 180 3.81 -18.71 -20.71
CA THR A 180 4.64 -17.79 -21.48
C THR A 180 5.61 -18.57 -22.38
N GLU A 181 5.88 -18.00 -23.54
CA GLU A 181 6.90 -18.48 -24.47
C GLU A 181 7.49 -17.30 -25.24
N VAL A 182 8.66 -17.49 -25.85
CA VAL A 182 9.27 -16.48 -26.73
C VAL A 182 9.06 -16.90 -28.18
N VAL A 183 8.36 -16.05 -28.94
CA VAL A 183 8.08 -16.23 -30.37
C VAL A 183 8.62 -15.01 -31.11
N ASN A 184 9.52 -15.20 -32.08
CA ASN A 184 10.13 -14.12 -32.86
C ASN A 184 10.74 -13.00 -31.98
N ASN A 185 11.46 -13.38 -30.93
CA ASN A 185 12.07 -12.47 -29.93
C ASN A 185 11.06 -11.62 -29.13
N LEU A 186 9.77 -11.96 -29.16
CA LEU A 186 8.74 -11.34 -28.34
C LEU A 186 8.22 -12.35 -27.32
N TRP A 187 7.91 -11.87 -26.12
CA TRP A 187 7.13 -12.64 -25.17
C TRP A 187 5.71 -12.78 -25.67
N GLN A 188 5.24 -14.01 -25.83
CA GLN A 188 3.84 -14.33 -25.97
C GLN A 188 3.32 -14.80 -24.60
N LEU A 189 2.35 -14.07 -24.06
CA LEU A 189 1.69 -14.42 -22.81
C LEU A 189 0.30 -14.98 -23.13
N THR A 190 -0.05 -16.12 -22.54
CA THR A 190 -1.42 -16.66 -22.55
C THR A 190 -2.09 -16.30 -21.23
N ILE A 191 -3.22 -15.61 -21.32
CA ILE A 191 -3.95 -15.07 -20.18
C ILE A 191 -5.25 -15.83 -20.04
N GLN A 192 -5.52 -16.29 -18.83
CA GLN A 192 -6.81 -16.82 -18.39
C GLN A 192 -7.53 -15.72 -17.61
N PRO A 193 -8.53 -15.04 -18.21
CA PRO A 193 -9.39 -14.15 -17.45
C PRO A 193 -10.30 -14.97 -16.52
N LYS A 194 -10.81 -14.36 -15.45
CA LYS A 194 -11.82 -14.99 -14.57
C LYS A 194 -13.09 -15.37 -15.34
N THR A 195 -13.45 -14.58 -16.34
CA THR A 195 -14.62 -14.81 -17.21
C THR A 195 -14.23 -14.66 -18.67
N GLY A 196 -14.64 -15.62 -19.51
CA GLY A 196 -14.37 -15.63 -20.94
C GLY A 196 -13.25 -16.58 -21.35
N PRO A 197 -12.95 -16.68 -22.66
CA PRO A 197 -11.92 -17.58 -23.17
C PRO A 197 -10.52 -17.03 -22.91
N ASN A 198 -9.55 -17.95 -22.87
CA ASN A 198 -8.14 -17.58 -22.84
C ASN A 198 -7.78 -16.77 -24.09
N TYR A 199 -6.89 -15.80 -23.93
CA TYR A 199 -6.39 -14.99 -25.04
C TYR A 199 -4.88 -14.82 -24.94
N LYS A 200 -4.28 -14.36 -26.05
CA LYS A 200 -2.84 -14.16 -26.16
C LYS A 200 -2.53 -12.69 -26.37
N LEU A 201 -1.48 -12.21 -25.72
CA LEU A 201 -0.87 -10.91 -25.99
C LEU A 201 0.63 -11.05 -26.21
N TYR A 202 1.22 -10.06 -26.85
CA TYR A 202 2.64 -10.02 -27.14
C TYR A 202 3.28 -8.81 -26.47
N ALA A 203 4.47 -8.99 -25.92
CA ALA A 203 5.26 -7.91 -25.34
C ALA A 203 6.74 -8.04 -25.70
N LYS A 204 7.44 -6.92 -25.85
CA LYS A 204 8.88 -6.91 -26.08
C LYS A 204 9.68 -7.24 -24.80
N SER A 205 9.13 -6.94 -23.63
CA SER A 205 9.75 -7.21 -22.33
C SER A 205 8.73 -7.59 -21.26
N ILE A 206 9.18 -8.31 -20.23
CA ILE A 206 8.38 -8.63 -19.04
C ILE A 206 8.99 -7.97 -17.80
N ILE A 207 8.15 -7.50 -16.88
CA ILE A 207 8.53 -7.23 -15.49
C ILE A 207 7.78 -8.21 -14.60
N ASN A 208 8.51 -9.10 -13.92
CA ASN A 208 7.97 -9.98 -12.89
C ASN A 208 7.93 -9.21 -11.55
N ALA A 209 6.74 -8.74 -11.18
CA ALA A 209 6.45 -7.99 -9.96
C ALA A 209 5.50 -8.77 -9.03
N ALA A 210 5.50 -10.10 -9.11
CA ALA A 210 4.52 -10.96 -8.45
C ALA A 210 4.74 -11.16 -6.93
N GLY A 211 5.67 -10.42 -6.31
CA GLY A 211 5.89 -10.44 -4.85
C GLY A 211 6.15 -11.85 -4.31
N PRO A 212 5.36 -12.36 -3.34
CA PRO A 212 5.48 -13.75 -2.86
C PRO A 212 5.41 -14.85 -3.93
N TRP A 213 4.79 -14.58 -5.09
CA TRP A 213 4.66 -15.52 -6.20
C TRP A 213 5.76 -15.34 -7.28
N VAL A 214 6.84 -14.60 -6.98
CA VAL A 214 7.94 -14.35 -7.91
C VAL A 214 8.48 -15.64 -8.55
N LYS A 215 8.62 -16.72 -7.76
CA LYS A 215 9.08 -18.04 -8.23
C LYS A 215 8.10 -18.71 -9.19
N SER A 216 6.79 -18.57 -8.95
CA SER A 216 5.78 -19.13 -9.86
C SER A 216 5.88 -18.47 -11.24
N VAL A 217 6.20 -17.18 -11.31
CA VAL A 217 6.42 -16.49 -12.59
C VAL A 217 7.77 -16.86 -13.22
N GLU A 218 8.82 -17.11 -12.43
CA GLU A 218 10.09 -17.66 -12.94
C GLU A 218 9.88 -19.04 -13.60
N GLU A 219 9.05 -19.90 -13.00
CA GLU A 219 8.67 -21.19 -13.57
C GLU A 219 7.90 -21.03 -14.89
N LEU A 220 6.94 -20.09 -14.94
CA LEU A 220 6.18 -19.78 -16.15
C LEU A 220 7.05 -19.25 -17.29
N THR A 221 8.07 -18.45 -16.96
CA THR A 221 9.01 -17.85 -17.93
C THR A 221 10.19 -18.75 -18.27
N LYS A 222 10.39 -19.83 -17.50
CA LYS A 222 11.53 -20.76 -17.60
C LYS A 222 12.88 -20.03 -17.50
N ILE A 223 12.91 -18.93 -16.75
CA ILE A 223 14.12 -18.17 -16.44
C ILE A 223 14.39 -18.37 -14.94
N PRO A 224 15.12 -19.43 -14.56
CA PRO A 224 15.43 -19.69 -13.16
C PRO A 224 16.51 -18.71 -12.68
N ASP A 225 16.38 -18.28 -11.42
CA ASP A 225 17.41 -17.52 -10.74
C ASP A 225 17.84 -18.18 -9.42
N ARG A 226 19.05 -17.86 -8.98
CA ARG A 226 19.67 -18.34 -7.74
C ARG A 226 19.27 -17.51 -6.52
N GLN A 227 18.57 -16.39 -6.71
CA GLN A 227 18.15 -15.53 -5.61
C GLN A 227 17.14 -16.26 -4.72
N LYS A 228 17.59 -16.66 -3.53
CA LYS A 228 16.72 -17.30 -2.53
C LYS A 228 15.81 -16.24 -1.90
N VAL A 229 14.51 -16.55 -1.85
CA VAL A 229 13.48 -15.72 -1.22
C VAL A 229 12.96 -16.44 0.02
N SER A 230 12.91 -15.74 1.14
CA SER A 230 12.26 -16.18 2.38
C SER A 230 10.88 -15.54 2.48
N LEU A 231 9.86 -16.37 2.67
CA LEU A 231 8.49 -15.92 2.90
C LEU A 231 8.27 -15.71 4.38
N ILE A 232 8.06 -14.47 4.80
CA ILE A 232 7.80 -14.10 6.19
C ILE A 232 6.36 -13.58 6.33
N LYS A 233 5.52 -14.32 7.04
CA LYS A 233 4.18 -13.87 7.43
C LYS A 233 4.27 -12.77 8.48
N GLY A 234 3.44 -11.75 8.32
CA GLY A 234 3.16 -10.79 9.36
C GLY A 234 1.67 -10.50 9.43
N SER A 235 1.16 -10.45 10.65
CA SER A 235 -0.25 -10.32 10.93
C SER A 235 -0.56 -9.12 11.82
N HIS A 236 -1.78 -8.62 11.69
CA HIS A 236 -2.33 -7.50 12.45
C HIS A 236 -3.72 -7.84 12.97
N ILE A 237 -4.10 -7.17 14.06
CA ILE A 237 -5.45 -7.20 14.63
C ILE A 237 -6.01 -5.78 14.70
N ILE A 238 -7.33 -5.66 14.54
CA ILE A 238 -8.10 -4.44 14.81
C ILE A 238 -8.97 -4.69 16.04
N VAL A 239 -8.90 -3.77 16.98
CA VAL A 239 -9.72 -3.74 18.20
C VAL A 239 -10.40 -2.38 18.34
N PRO A 240 -11.44 -2.23 19.19
CA PRO A 240 -11.97 -0.93 19.57
C PRO A 240 -10.85 0.05 19.95
N GLN A 241 -11.11 1.35 19.79
CA GLN A 241 -10.13 2.37 20.13
C GLN A 241 -9.68 2.26 21.60
N ILE A 242 -8.39 2.00 21.83
CA ILE A 242 -7.85 1.78 23.19
C ILE A 242 -7.27 3.04 23.84
N TYR A 243 -7.22 4.17 23.10
CA TYR A 243 -6.80 5.48 23.60
C TYR A 243 -7.32 6.62 22.72
N GLU A 244 -7.47 7.80 23.32
CA GLU A 244 -7.78 9.04 22.60
C GLU A 244 -6.52 9.67 22.00
N GLY A 245 -6.64 10.20 20.77
CA GLY A 245 -5.58 10.90 20.07
C GLY A 245 -5.22 10.29 18.72
N ASN A 246 -4.45 11.06 17.94
CA ASN A 246 -4.04 10.69 16.58
C ASN A 246 -2.57 10.23 16.49
N HIS A 247 -1.83 10.21 17.61
CA HIS A 247 -0.48 9.64 17.63
C HIS A 247 -0.54 8.12 17.57
N ALA A 248 0.54 7.48 17.13
CA ALA A 248 0.72 6.04 17.18
C ALA A 248 1.76 5.70 18.25
N TYR A 249 1.72 4.48 18.77
CA TYR A 249 2.74 3.97 19.68
C TYR A 249 3.67 2.97 19.01
N LEU A 250 4.95 3.03 19.36
CA LEU A 250 5.98 2.05 19.03
C LEU A 250 6.38 1.31 20.32
N LEU A 251 5.89 0.10 20.49
CA LEU A 251 6.14 -0.74 21.67
C LEU A 251 7.35 -1.63 21.46
N GLN A 252 8.16 -1.82 22.49
CA GLN A 252 9.30 -2.73 22.46
C GLN A 252 8.90 -4.07 23.09
N HIS A 253 9.21 -5.17 22.41
CA HIS A 253 8.99 -6.52 22.94
C HIS A 253 10.31 -7.16 23.40
N GLN A 254 10.25 -8.08 24.38
CA GLN A 254 11.44 -8.68 25.02
C GLN A 254 12.33 -9.45 24.03
N ASP A 255 11.71 -10.00 22.97
CA ASP A 255 12.37 -10.57 21.80
C ASP A 255 12.98 -9.50 20.86
N ARG A 256 13.23 -8.28 21.35
CA ARG A 256 13.79 -7.12 20.65
C ARG A 256 13.00 -6.61 19.44
N ARG A 257 11.83 -7.19 19.12
CA ARG A 257 10.94 -6.67 18.07
C ARG A 257 10.24 -5.40 18.53
N ILE A 258 9.66 -4.73 17.55
CA ILE A 258 8.84 -3.53 17.73
C ILE A 258 7.44 -3.79 17.16
N ILE A 259 6.43 -3.34 17.89
CA ILE A 259 5.02 -3.46 17.51
C ILE A 259 4.39 -2.08 17.54
N PHE A 260 3.59 -1.79 16.54
CA PHE A 260 2.87 -0.55 16.41
C PHE A 260 1.45 -0.70 16.95
N VAL A 261 0.96 0.36 17.58
CA VAL A 261 -0.46 0.58 17.86
C VAL A 261 -0.85 1.89 17.19
N ILE A 262 -1.64 1.82 16.12
CA ILE A 262 -1.92 2.96 15.22
C ILE A 262 -3.42 3.22 15.20
N PRO A 263 -3.89 4.47 15.35
CA PRO A 263 -5.28 4.83 15.12
C PRO A 263 -5.67 4.51 13.67
N TYR A 264 -6.78 3.81 13.47
CA TYR A 264 -7.15 3.29 12.14
C TYR A 264 -8.68 3.28 11.97
N HIS A 265 -9.21 4.23 11.20
CA HIS A 265 -10.66 4.36 10.90
C HIS A 265 -11.59 4.29 12.13
N GLY A 266 -11.20 4.94 13.24
CA GLY A 266 -11.96 4.91 14.50
C GLY A 266 -11.64 3.71 15.41
N PHE A 267 -10.70 2.85 15.02
CA PHE A 267 -10.25 1.69 15.76
C PHE A 267 -8.75 1.79 16.09
N SER A 268 -8.21 0.77 16.77
CA SER A 268 -6.76 0.60 16.96
C SER A 268 -6.25 -0.58 16.18
N MET A 269 -5.33 -0.33 15.23
CA MET A 269 -4.59 -1.35 14.50
C MET A 269 -3.32 -1.72 15.27
N ILE A 270 -3.13 -3.01 15.54
CA ILE A 270 -1.99 -3.53 16.29
C ILE A 270 -1.22 -4.53 15.42
N GLY A 271 0.10 -4.35 15.30
CA GLY A 271 0.97 -5.31 14.61
C GLY A 271 2.41 -4.83 14.43
N THR A 272 3.33 -5.65 13.93
CA THR A 272 3.11 -6.92 13.22
C THR A 272 3.96 -8.03 13.79
N THR A 273 3.57 -9.27 13.50
CA THR A 273 4.42 -10.46 13.69
C THR A 273 5.42 -10.66 12.54
N ASP A 274 6.38 -11.57 12.74
CA ASP A 274 7.38 -12.03 11.76
C ASP A 274 7.52 -13.55 11.94
N ILE A 275 6.80 -14.35 11.15
CA ILE A 275 6.79 -15.82 11.20
C ILE A 275 7.23 -16.38 9.85
N PRO A 276 8.31 -17.20 9.78
CA PRO A 276 8.68 -17.90 8.56
C PRO A 276 7.54 -18.82 8.07
N LEU A 277 7.27 -18.77 6.77
CA LEU A 277 6.37 -19.71 6.11
C LEU A 277 7.18 -20.72 5.31
N THR A 278 6.85 -21.99 5.51
CA THR A 278 7.32 -23.11 4.68
C THR A 278 6.33 -23.45 3.55
N ASP A 279 5.07 -23.07 3.73
CA ASP A 279 3.96 -23.42 2.83
C ASP A 279 3.69 -22.31 1.80
N LYS A 280 2.58 -22.44 1.04
CA LYS A 280 2.22 -21.51 -0.03
C LYS A 280 1.81 -20.13 0.54
N PRO A 281 2.10 -19.02 -0.17
CA PRO A 281 1.73 -17.70 0.28
C PRO A 281 0.22 -17.48 0.51
N ASP A 282 -0.63 -18.18 -0.25
CA ASP A 282 -2.09 -18.05 -0.19
C ASP A 282 -2.70 -18.56 1.14
N ASP A 283 -2.00 -19.41 1.88
CA ASP A 283 -2.49 -20.02 3.13
C ASP A 283 -2.23 -19.12 4.36
N ALA A 284 -1.68 -17.92 4.17
CA ALA A 284 -1.28 -17.03 5.24
C ALA A 284 -2.50 -16.45 6.00
N SER A 285 -2.78 -17.03 7.16
CA SER A 285 -3.77 -16.54 8.13
C SER A 285 -3.12 -16.34 9.50
N ILE A 286 -3.72 -15.48 10.33
CA ILE A 286 -3.21 -15.21 11.67
C ILE A 286 -3.44 -16.43 12.58
N SER A 287 -2.44 -16.83 13.35
CA SER A 287 -2.57 -17.92 14.32
C SER A 287 -2.99 -17.42 15.70
N ASN A 288 -3.55 -18.32 16.52
CA ASN A 288 -3.86 -18.02 17.93
C ASN A 288 -2.62 -17.59 18.75
N GLN A 289 -1.43 -18.07 18.37
CA GLN A 289 -0.17 -17.67 19.00
C GLN A 289 0.20 -16.24 18.65
N GLU A 290 -0.02 -15.81 17.40
CA GLU A 290 0.19 -14.42 16.97
C GLU A 290 -0.78 -13.47 17.67
N ILE A 291 -2.06 -13.87 17.78
CA ILE A 291 -3.05 -13.09 18.52
C ILE A 291 -2.60 -12.92 19.97
N GLN A 292 -2.24 -14.01 20.66
CA GLN A 292 -1.79 -13.95 22.04
C GLN A 292 -0.55 -13.04 22.19
N TYR A 293 0.43 -13.18 21.29
CA TYR A 293 1.62 -12.36 21.25
C TYR A 293 1.31 -10.84 21.17
N LEU A 294 0.36 -10.45 20.31
CA LEU A 294 -0.02 -9.05 20.15
C LEU A 294 -0.80 -8.54 21.36
N VAL A 295 -1.77 -9.31 21.85
CA VAL A 295 -2.61 -8.98 23.01
C VAL A 295 -1.76 -8.81 24.27
N ASP A 296 -0.86 -9.76 24.55
CA ASP A 296 0.00 -9.71 25.74
C ASP A 296 0.89 -8.47 25.75
N LEU A 297 1.47 -8.13 24.60
CA LEU A 297 2.31 -6.94 24.49
C LEU A 297 1.51 -5.67 24.73
N VAL A 298 0.35 -5.49 24.09
CA VAL A 298 -0.49 -4.30 24.32
C VAL A 298 -0.91 -4.22 25.78
N ASN A 299 -1.35 -5.33 26.37
CA ASN A 299 -1.74 -5.39 27.78
C ASN A 299 -0.58 -5.11 28.74
N SER A 300 0.67 -5.29 28.32
CA SER A 300 1.83 -4.93 29.15
C SER A 300 2.13 -3.43 29.20
N TYR A 301 1.61 -2.64 28.24
CA TYR A 301 1.86 -1.19 28.11
C TYR A 301 0.66 -0.31 28.46
N PHE A 302 -0.56 -0.75 28.17
CA PHE A 302 -1.77 0.07 28.30
C PHE A 302 -2.56 -0.22 29.59
N THR A 303 -3.27 0.79 30.09
CA THR A 303 -4.20 0.65 31.21
C THR A 303 -5.49 -0.04 30.77
N CYS A 304 -6.03 0.35 29.62
CA CYS A 304 -7.10 -0.37 28.92
C CYS A 304 -6.57 -1.74 28.47
N LYS A 305 -7.21 -2.82 28.93
CA LYS A 305 -6.85 -4.19 28.55
C LYS A 305 -7.74 -4.65 27.41
N ILE A 306 -7.15 -5.40 26.49
CA ILE A 306 -7.84 -6.06 25.39
C ILE A 306 -7.76 -7.57 25.56
N SER A 307 -8.72 -8.26 24.98
CA SER A 307 -8.83 -9.71 24.92
C SER A 307 -8.97 -10.17 23.47
N LYS A 308 -9.05 -11.48 23.25
CA LYS A 308 -9.30 -12.04 21.92
C LYS A 308 -10.71 -11.73 21.43
N ASP A 309 -11.66 -11.58 22.34
CA ASP A 309 -13.07 -11.34 22.03
C ASP A 309 -13.31 -9.89 21.57
N ASP A 310 -12.36 -8.98 21.86
CA ASP A 310 -12.38 -7.59 21.40
C ASP A 310 -11.89 -7.43 19.94
N ILE A 311 -11.42 -8.51 19.30
CA ILE A 311 -10.87 -8.44 17.95
C ILE A 311 -12.02 -8.37 16.93
N ILE A 312 -12.09 -7.25 16.23
CA ILE A 312 -13.11 -6.97 15.21
C ILE A 312 -12.69 -7.54 13.86
N TYR A 313 -11.41 -7.42 13.54
CA TYR A 313 -10.88 -7.84 12.24
C TYR A 313 -9.41 -8.24 12.35
N THR A 314 -8.98 -9.14 11.47
CA THR A 314 -7.57 -9.54 11.36
C THR A 314 -7.15 -9.64 9.91
N TRP A 315 -5.87 -9.45 9.64
CA TRP A 315 -5.30 -9.85 8.36
C TRP A 315 -3.87 -10.34 8.54
N SER A 316 -3.41 -11.07 7.53
CA SER A 316 -2.03 -11.48 7.38
C SER A 316 -1.54 -11.13 5.98
N GLY A 317 -0.26 -10.84 5.87
CA GLY A 317 0.43 -10.66 4.60
C GLY A 317 1.75 -11.40 4.60
N VAL A 318 2.20 -11.80 3.42
CA VAL A 318 3.48 -12.48 3.23
C VAL A 318 4.49 -11.51 2.62
N ARG A 319 5.64 -11.39 3.27
CA ARG A 319 6.79 -10.60 2.81
C ARG A 319 7.73 -11.54 2.08
N ALA A 320 7.99 -11.28 0.80
CA ALA A 320 9.05 -11.92 0.05
C ALA A 320 10.36 -11.20 0.33
N LEU A 321 11.16 -11.69 1.27
CA LEU A 321 12.42 -11.08 1.66
C LEU A 321 13.61 -11.79 1.00
N LEU A 322 14.68 -11.06 0.78
CA LEU A 322 15.94 -11.64 0.34
C LEU A 322 16.46 -12.57 1.44
N ALA A 323 16.62 -13.85 1.10
CA ALA A 323 17.07 -14.86 2.05
C ALA A 323 18.56 -14.74 2.32
N ASP A 324 18.93 -14.95 3.58
CA ASP A 324 20.29 -15.16 4.03
C ASP A 324 20.23 -16.31 5.04
N GLU A 325 20.78 -17.48 4.67
CA GLU A 325 20.61 -18.75 5.40
C GLU A 325 21.11 -18.68 6.86
N ASN A 326 21.94 -17.68 7.17
CA ASN A 326 22.54 -17.50 8.48
C ASN A 326 21.84 -16.43 9.34
N LYS A 327 20.69 -15.90 8.91
CA LYS A 327 19.99 -14.79 9.58
C LYS A 327 18.58 -15.14 10.00
N GLU A 328 18.23 -14.73 11.22
CA GLU A 328 16.86 -14.77 11.72
C GLU A 328 15.92 -13.92 10.84
N ALA A 329 14.66 -14.32 10.70
CA ALA A 329 13.66 -13.61 9.89
C ALA A 329 13.57 -12.10 10.21
N ARG A 330 13.77 -11.72 11.48
CA ARG A 330 13.73 -10.33 11.92
C ARG A 330 14.94 -9.50 11.47
N THR A 331 16.07 -10.10 11.09
CA THR A 331 17.30 -9.42 10.67
C THR A 331 17.54 -9.46 9.16
N LEU A 332 16.74 -10.23 8.40
CA LEU A 332 16.78 -10.22 6.94
C LEU A 332 16.61 -8.80 6.39
N SER A 333 17.32 -8.46 5.31
CA SER A 333 17.22 -7.12 4.74
C SER A 333 15.81 -6.87 4.21
N ARG A 334 15.31 -5.65 4.41
CA ARG A 334 14.07 -5.17 3.79
C ARG A 334 14.37 -4.13 2.71
N ASP A 335 15.58 -4.15 2.16
CA ASP A 335 15.85 -3.52 0.87
C ASP A 335 15.23 -4.36 -0.27
N TYR A 336 15.38 -3.90 -1.50
CA TYR A 336 14.97 -4.64 -2.68
C TYR A 336 16.18 -4.99 -3.55
N SER A 337 16.00 -5.99 -4.40
CA SER A 337 16.89 -6.25 -5.53
C SER A 337 16.03 -6.49 -6.77
N TYR A 338 16.67 -6.35 -7.93
CA TYR A 338 16.10 -6.77 -9.18
C TYR A 338 17.18 -7.43 -10.03
N ILE A 339 16.77 -8.37 -10.87
CA ILE A 339 17.67 -9.10 -11.77
C ILE A 339 17.15 -8.99 -13.19
N VAL A 340 18.06 -8.77 -14.13
CA VAL A 340 17.75 -8.53 -15.54
C VAL A 340 18.31 -9.68 -16.36
N HIS A 341 17.46 -10.27 -17.20
CA HIS A 341 17.88 -11.21 -18.22
C HIS A 341 17.48 -10.67 -19.59
N HIS A 342 18.38 -10.74 -20.56
CA HIS A 342 18.12 -10.26 -21.92
C HIS A 342 17.68 -11.39 -22.88
N LYS A 343 17.89 -12.65 -22.50
CA LYS A 343 17.58 -13.83 -23.29
C LYS A 343 16.66 -14.77 -22.50
N PRO A 344 15.75 -15.51 -23.16
CA PRO A 344 15.47 -15.49 -24.61
C PRO A 344 14.79 -14.21 -25.11
N ALA A 345 14.14 -13.44 -24.24
CA ALA A 345 13.73 -12.07 -24.46
C ALA A 345 13.87 -11.29 -23.13
N PRO A 346 13.90 -9.94 -23.16
CA PRO A 346 14.13 -9.14 -21.96
C PRO A 346 13.11 -9.39 -20.84
N ILE A 347 13.59 -9.65 -19.63
CA ILE A 347 12.79 -9.73 -18.41
C ILE A 347 13.53 -9.06 -17.24
N VAL A 348 12.78 -8.38 -16.38
CA VAL A 348 13.26 -7.89 -15.09
C VAL A 348 12.45 -8.53 -13.97
N THR A 349 13.11 -9.19 -13.03
CA THR A 349 12.47 -9.81 -11.87
C THR A 349 12.74 -9.00 -10.62
N ILE A 350 11.71 -8.69 -9.85
CA ILE A 350 11.79 -7.88 -8.63
C ILE A 350 11.70 -8.79 -7.40
N TYR A 351 12.62 -8.60 -6.46
CA TYR A 351 12.63 -9.27 -5.16
C TYR A 351 12.54 -8.24 -4.02
N GLY A 352 11.61 -8.46 -3.09
CA GLY A 352 11.36 -7.54 -1.99
C GLY A 352 10.73 -6.22 -2.44
N GLY A 353 11.15 -5.12 -1.82
CA GLY A 353 10.57 -3.79 -2.03
C GLY A 353 9.52 -3.44 -0.99
N LYS A 354 9.78 -2.38 -0.23
CA LYS A 354 8.79 -1.79 0.67
C LYS A 354 7.86 -0.89 -0.11
N ILE A 355 6.64 -0.74 0.40
CA ILE A 355 5.75 0.35 -0.01
C ILE A 355 6.42 1.72 0.10
N THR A 356 7.33 1.96 1.05
CA THR A 356 8.05 3.24 1.13
C THR A 356 8.94 3.51 -0.07
N THR A 357 9.55 2.48 -0.67
CA THR A 357 10.61 2.63 -1.69
C THR A 357 10.15 2.24 -3.10
N TYR A 358 8.85 2.01 -3.28
CA TYR A 358 8.31 1.46 -4.53
C TYR A 358 8.60 2.34 -5.76
N ARG A 359 8.54 3.67 -5.60
CA ARG A 359 8.72 4.63 -6.72
C ARG A 359 10.17 4.68 -7.16
N GLN A 360 11.11 4.72 -6.22
CA GLN A 360 12.54 4.56 -6.53
C GLN A 360 12.83 3.20 -7.20
N LEU A 361 12.27 2.10 -6.67
CA LEU A 361 12.42 0.77 -7.26
C LEU A 361 11.91 0.76 -8.71
N ALA A 362 10.71 1.32 -8.95
CA ALA A 362 10.13 1.42 -10.28
C ALA A 362 11.04 2.21 -11.24
N GLU A 363 11.53 3.37 -10.81
CA GLU A 363 12.48 4.17 -11.59
C GLU A 363 13.73 3.37 -11.98
N GLU A 364 14.33 2.65 -11.03
CA GLU A 364 15.54 1.84 -11.24
C GLU A 364 15.30 0.63 -12.15
N VAL A 365 14.15 -0.03 -12.02
CA VAL A 365 13.73 -1.16 -12.86
C VAL A 365 13.47 -0.72 -14.30
N ILE A 366 12.71 0.36 -14.50
CA ILE A 366 12.40 0.87 -15.84
C ILE A 366 13.67 1.39 -16.53
N ASN A 367 14.63 1.96 -15.79
CA ASN A 367 15.93 2.34 -16.35
C ASN A 367 16.69 1.16 -16.97
N GLN A 368 16.49 -0.08 -16.49
CA GLN A 368 17.14 -1.25 -17.10
C GLN A 368 16.63 -1.54 -18.51
N LEU A 369 15.41 -1.10 -18.83
CA LEU A 369 14.81 -1.28 -20.15
C LEU A 369 15.38 -0.32 -21.20
N ASN A 370 16.24 0.64 -20.84
CA ASN A 370 16.93 1.55 -21.77
C ASN A 370 17.65 0.80 -22.90
N GLN A 371 18.20 -0.38 -22.62
CA GLN A 371 18.87 -1.20 -23.64
C GLN A 371 17.89 -1.73 -24.71
N CYS A 372 16.63 -1.96 -24.32
CA CYS A 372 15.57 -2.43 -25.21
C CYS A 372 14.84 -1.26 -25.89
N PHE A 373 14.79 -0.11 -25.22
CA PHE A 373 14.12 1.10 -25.67
C PHE A 373 15.05 2.31 -25.59
N PRO A 374 15.99 2.49 -26.54
CA PRO A 374 17.00 3.56 -26.48
C PRO A 374 16.43 4.99 -26.47
N LYS A 375 15.17 5.16 -26.85
CA LYS A 375 14.46 6.45 -26.91
C LYS A 375 13.51 6.67 -25.73
N ILE A 376 13.53 5.81 -24.71
CA ILE A 376 12.70 5.98 -23.52
C ILE A 376 13.08 7.29 -22.81
N SER A 377 12.07 8.05 -22.38
CA SER A 377 12.29 9.30 -21.66
C SER A 377 12.86 9.05 -20.26
N PRO A 378 13.61 10.00 -19.68
CA PRO A 378 13.98 9.95 -18.27
C PRO A 378 12.74 9.89 -17.36
N SER A 379 12.91 9.34 -16.15
CA SER A 379 11.83 9.36 -15.16
C SER A 379 11.50 10.79 -14.74
N ILE A 380 10.20 11.09 -14.69
CA ILE A 380 9.66 12.29 -14.05
C ILE A 380 8.83 11.95 -12.80
N SER A 381 8.74 10.66 -12.42
CA SER A 381 7.85 10.19 -11.33
C SER A 381 8.20 10.77 -9.96
N ALA A 382 9.45 11.21 -9.76
CA ALA A 382 9.88 11.87 -8.53
C ALA A 382 9.24 13.26 -8.30
N SER A 383 8.66 13.86 -9.36
CA SER A 383 8.04 15.19 -9.34
C SER A 383 6.64 15.21 -9.92
N THR A 384 6.11 14.09 -10.43
CA THR A 384 4.76 14.01 -11.01
C THR A 384 3.75 13.64 -9.93
N PRO A 385 2.86 14.55 -9.50
CA PRO A 385 1.86 14.26 -8.49
C PRO A 385 0.96 13.12 -8.93
N LEU A 386 0.58 12.29 -7.97
CA LEU A 386 -0.33 11.18 -8.20
C LEU A 386 -1.77 11.69 -8.44
N PRO A 387 -2.61 10.95 -9.20
CA PRO A 387 -4.03 11.28 -9.33
C PRO A 387 -4.68 11.56 -7.98
N GLY A 388 -5.44 12.65 -7.89
CA GLY A 388 -6.04 13.13 -6.65
C GLY A 388 -5.23 14.23 -5.93
N ALA A 389 -3.94 14.43 -6.27
CA ALA A 389 -3.08 15.40 -5.57
C ALA A 389 -3.23 16.86 -6.06
N ILE A 390 -3.71 17.09 -7.28
CA ILE A 390 -3.84 18.41 -7.91
C ILE A 390 -5.20 18.51 -8.61
N PHE A 391 -5.80 19.70 -8.61
CA PHE A 391 -7.00 20.01 -9.40
C PHE A 391 -6.85 21.38 -10.07
N GLU A 392 -6.91 21.45 -11.41
CA GLU A 392 -6.87 22.73 -12.16
C GLU A 392 -5.76 23.71 -11.72
N GLY A 393 -4.57 23.18 -11.40
CA GLY A 393 -3.42 23.96 -10.91
C GLY A 393 -3.42 24.27 -9.41
N MET A 394 -4.51 23.96 -8.68
CA MET A 394 -4.54 23.98 -7.22
C MET A 394 -3.79 22.78 -6.65
N ASN A 395 -2.91 23.04 -5.68
CA ASN A 395 -2.39 21.99 -4.83
C ASN A 395 -3.48 21.42 -3.91
N PHE A 396 -3.21 20.31 -3.24
CA PHE A 396 -4.23 19.63 -2.42
C PHE A 396 -4.81 20.51 -1.30
N GLU A 397 -4.01 21.32 -0.61
CA GLU A 397 -4.51 22.20 0.46
C GLU A 397 -5.46 23.27 -0.09
N GLN A 398 -5.11 23.87 -1.23
CA GLN A 398 -5.98 24.82 -1.94
C GLN A 398 -7.27 24.15 -2.41
N TYR A 399 -7.17 22.92 -2.92
CA TYR A 399 -8.32 22.14 -3.38
C TYR A 399 -9.25 21.77 -2.23
N VAL A 400 -8.74 21.42 -1.04
CA VAL A 400 -9.58 21.15 0.16
C VAL A 400 -10.46 22.36 0.47
N HIS A 401 -9.90 23.57 0.53
CA HIS A 401 -10.68 24.79 0.80
C HIS A 401 -11.70 25.10 -0.30
N TYR A 402 -11.36 24.81 -1.56
CA TYR A 402 -12.30 24.92 -2.67
C TYR A 402 -13.46 23.92 -2.53
N ALA A 403 -13.15 22.66 -2.25
CA ALA A 403 -14.13 21.58 -2.11
C ALA A 403 -15.08 21.82 -0.91
N GLU A 404 -14.59 22.29 0.22
CA GLU A 404 -15.41 22.67 1.40
C GLU A 404 -16.45 23.74 1.06
N LYS A 405 -16.13 24.67 0.15
CA LYS A 405 -17.08 25.69 -0.31
C LYS A 405 -18.04 25.14 -1.36
N LYS A 406 -17.51 24.42 -2.37
CA LYS A 406 -18.29 23.86 -3.48
C LYS A 406 -19.32 22.83 -2.99
N TYR A 407 -18.90 21.94 -2.10
CA TYR A 407 -19.68 20.82 -1.58
C TYR A 407 -20.23 21.08 -0.18
N ARG A 408 -20.46 22.35 0.20
CA ARG A 408 -21.01 22.73 1.52
C ARG A 408 -22.36 22.09 1.89
N TRP A 409 -23.05 21.53 0.89
CA TRP A 409 -24.31 20.80 1.05
C TRP A 409 -24.12 19.35 1.54
N MET A 410 -22.89 18.83 1.50
CA MET A 410 -22.56 17.49 1.96
C MET A 410 -22.36 17.44 3.48
N ASP A 411 -22.61 16.25 4.04
CA ASP A 411 -22.13 15.92 5.37
C ASP A 411 -20.60 16.13 5.48
N PRO A 412 -20.10 16.91 6.47
CA PRO A 412 -18.67 17.23 6.56
C PRO A 412 -17.78 16.00 6.75
N ILE A 413 -18.27 14.96 7.44
CA ILE A 413 -17.51 13.72 7.68
C ILE A 413 -17.34 12.95 6.36
N LEU A 414 -18.42 12.85 5.56
CA LEU A 414 -18.37 12.25 4.23
C LEU A 414 -17.44 13.02 3.29
N LEU A 415 -17.55 14.35 3.25
CA LEU A 415 -16.68 15.20 2.42
C LEU A 415 -15.20 15.00 2.79
N ASN A 416 -14.88 15.02 4.08
CA ASN A 416 -13.54 14.75 4.58
C ASN A 416 -13.05 13.36 4.14
N ARG A 417 -13.88 12.33 4.26
CA ARG A 417 -13.52 10.98 3.80
C ARG A 417 -13.20 10.97 2.30
N TYR A 418 -14.00 11.61 1.46
CA TYR A 418 -13.72 11.68 0.02
C TYR A 418 -12.43 12.42 -0.29
N LEU A 419 -12.18 13.56 0.36
CA LEU A 419 -10.94 14.31 0.22
C LEU A 419 -9.71 13.45 0.54
N TYR A 420 -9.76 12.68 1.62
CA TYR A 420 -8.64 11.84 2.06
C TYR A 420 -8.65 10.40 1.50
N THR A 421 -9.57 10.07 0.59
CA THR A 421 -9.60 8.77 -0.12
C THR A 421 -9.30 8.94 -1.61
N TYR A 422 -9.81 10.02 -2.21
CA TYR A 422 -9.79 10.29 -3.66
C TYR A 422 -9.07 11.59 -4.01
N GLY A 423 -8.89 12.50 -3.06
CA GLY A 423 -8.40 13.84 -3.35
C GLY A 423 -9.26 14.52 -4.41
N SER A 424 -8.61 15.16 -5.38
CA SER A 424 -9.30 15.79 -6.51
C SER A 424 -10.03 14.84 -7.46
N CYS A 425 -9.77 13.53 -7.43
CA CYS A 425 -10.51 12.57 -8.24
C CYS A 425 -11.99 12.50 -7.84
N MET A 426 -12.38 13.00 -6.66
CA MET A 426 -13.79 13.08 -6.29
C MET A 426 -14.63 13.97 -7.22
N GLU A 427 -14.00 14.91 -7.93
CA GLU A 427 -14.66 15.74 -8.94
C GLU A 427 -15.28 14.89 -10.05
N LEU A 428 -14.65 13.77 -10.42
CA LEU A 428 -15.12 12.87 -11.48
C LEU A 428 -16.51 12.29 -11.22
N PHE A 429 -16.93 12.23 -9.95
CA PHE A 429 -18.21 11.65 -9.58
C PHE A 429 -19.11 12.61 -8.78
N LEU A 430 -18.60 13.73 -8.28
CA LEU A 430 -19.40 14.70 -7.53
C LEU A 430 -19.70 16.00 -8.27
N ALA A 431 -18.98 16.33 -9.35
CA ALA A 431 -19.16 17.62 -10.01
C ALA A 431 -20.61 17.89 -10.46
N ASN A 432 -21.35 16.83 -10.78
CA ASN A 432 -22.76 16.89 -11.21
C ASN A 432 -23.77 16.70 -10.07
N CYS A 433 -23.32 16.45 -8.83
CA CYS A 433 -24.20 16.33 -7.67
C CYS A 433 -24.45 17.71 -7.06
N THR A 434 -25.71 18.01 -6.75
CA THR A 434 -26.11 19.32 -6.17
C THR A 434 -26.73 19.20 -4.78
N SER A 435 -27.03 17.99 -4.33
CA SER A 435 -27.62 17.70 -3.03
C SER A 435 -27.26 16.29 -2.54
N GLN A 436 -27.56 16.00 -1.28
CA GLN A 436 -27.31 14.66 -0.72
C GLN A 436 -28.13 13.57 -1.41
N GLU A 437 -29.35 13.89 -1.87
CA GLU A 437 -30.18 12.98 -2.68
C GLU A 437 -29.52 12.65 -4.02
N SER A 438 -28.72 13.57 -4.56
CA SER A 438 -27.99 13.38 -5.83
C SER A 438 -26.89 12.32 -5.74
N LEU A 439 -26.49 11.90 -4.52
CA LEU A 439 -25.51 10.83 -4.31
C LEU A 439 -26.09 9.42 -4.61
N GLY A 440 -27.41 9.34 -4.80
CA GLY A 440 -28.13 8.11 -5.09
C GLY A 440 -28.33 7.25 -3.84
N LYS A 441 -28.44 5.94 -4.04
CA LYS A 441 -28.71 5.00 -2.95
C LYS A 441 -27.59 5.02 -1.90
N LYS A 442 -27.97 5.07 -0.62
CA LYS A 442 -27.07 4.88 0.53
C LYS A 442 -26.97 3.40 0.90
N TYR A 443 -25.76 2.83 0.91
CA TYR A 443 -25.51 1.44 1.31
C TYR A 443 -25.07 1.30 2.77
N CYS A 444 -24.36 2.30 3.30
CA CYS A 444 -24.01 2.39 4.73
C CYS A 444 -23.81 3.87 5.12
N THR A 445 -23.46 4.15 6.38
CA THR A 445 -23.34 5.52 6.94
C THR A 445 -22.62 6.49 6.01
N TYR A 446 -21.59 6.02 5.31
CA TYR A 446 -20.78 6.84 4.40
C TYR A 446 -20.62 6.29 2.98
N LEU A 447 -21.27 5.20 2.57
CA LEU A 447 -21.15 4.66 1.20
C LEU A 447 -22.39 4.97 0.38
N TYR A 448 -22.21 5.67 -0.74
CA TYR A 448 -23.30 6.03 -1.67
C TYR A 448 -23.07 5.46 -3.06
N GLN A 449 -24.14 5.37 -3.84
CA GLN A 449 -24.14 4.81 -5.19
C GLN A 449 -23.17 5.51 -6.13
N VAL A 450 -23.09 6.84 -6.10
CA VAL A 450 -22.18 7.59 -6.97
C VAL A 450 -20.70 7.23 -6.76
N GLU A 451 -20.30 6.93 -5.52
CA GLU A 451 -18.95 6.44 -5.21
C GLU A 451 -18.76 5.00 -5.70
N VAL A 452 -19.76 4.13 -5.50
CA VAL A 452 -19.72 2.74 -5.99
C VAL A 452 -19.54 2.72 -7.50
N ASP A 453 -20.28 3.56 -8.23
CA ASP A 453 -20.23 3.65 -9.68
C ASP A 453 -18.84 4.13 -10.15
N TYR A 454 -18.29 5.16 -9.53
CA TYR A 454 -16.91 5.60 -9.77
C TYR A 454 -15.91 4.47 -9.53
N LEU A 455 -16.03 3.73 -8.43
CA LEU A 455 -15.12 2.64 -8.10
C LEU A 455 -15.17 1.49 -9.12
N ILE A 456 -16.33 1.22 -9.71
CA ILE A 456 -16.48 0.22 -10.78
C ILE A 456 -15.84 0.72 -12.09
N LEU A 457 -16.18 1.95 -12.49
CA LEU A 457 -15.79 2.52 -13.78
C LEU A 457 -14.32 2.90 -13.84
N GLU A 458 -13.82 3.53 -12.79
CA GLU A 458 -12.47 4.11 -12.77
C GLU A 458 -11.47 3.23 -12.02
N GLU A 459 -11.89 2.54 -10.97
CA GLU A 459 -11.00 1.81 -10.05
C GLU A 459 -11.17 0.28 -10.05
N TRP A 460 -11.66 -0.28 -11.16
CA TRP A 460 -11.72 -1.73 -11.41
C TRP A 460 -12.46 -2.53 -10.32
N ALA A 461 -13.40 -1.94 -9.57
CA ALA A 461 -14.23 -2.68 -8.62
C ALA A 461 -15.15 -3.66 -9.33
N GLN A 462 -15.19 -4.90 -8.86
CA GLN A 462 -16.08 -5.95 -9.36
C GLN A 462 -16.91 -6.60 -8.24
N ASN A 463 -16.45 -6.54 -6.98
CA ASN A 463 -17.13 -7.17 -5.85
C ASN A 463 -17.08 -6.31 -4.57
N CYS A 464 -17.82 -6.75 -3.54
CA CYS A 464 -17.90 -6.04 -2.27
C CYS A 464 -16.55 -5.90 -1.57
N ASP A 465 -15.70 -6.93 -1.61
CA ASP A 465 -14.40 -6.91 -0.93
C ASP A 465 -13.44 -5.91 -1.57
N ASP A 466 -13.51 -5.74 -2.90
CA ASP A 466 -12.80 -4.68 -3.60
C ASP A 466 -13.15 -3.33 -2.93
N ILE A 467 -14.43 -2.96 -2.96
CA ILE A 467 -14.92 -1.67 -2.45
C ILE A 467 -14.68 -1.53 -0.93
N LEU A 468 -15.19 -2.47 -0.14
CA LEU A 468 -15.30 -2.36 1.30
C LEU A 468 -13.98 -2.60 2.03
N LYS A 469 -13.14 -3.52 1.56
CA LYS A 469 -11.88 -3.88 2.25
C LYS A 469 -10.65 -3.20 1.66
N ARG A 470 -10.62 -2.93 0.35
CA ARG A 470 -9.46 -2.31 -0.28
C ARG A 470 -9.65 -0.82 -0.51
N ARG A 471 -10.71 -0.40 -1.20
CA ARG A 471 -10.82 1.00 -1.65
C ARG A 471 -11.30 1.94 -0.55
N THR A 472 -12.12 1.47 0.39
CA THR A 472 -12.81 2.37 1.35
C THR A 472 -12.61 2.04 2.83
N LYS A 473 -12.26 0.79 3.17
CA LYS A 473 -12.23 0.26 4.56
C LYS A 473 -13.59 0.30 5.28
N LEU A 474 -14.69 0.50 4.55
CA LEU A 474 -16.04 0.58 5.12
C LEU A 474 -16.58 -0.78 5.56
N ASP A 475 -15.87 -1.89 5.29
CA ASP A 475 -16.18 -3.22 5.85
C ASP A 475 -16.22 -3.21 7.39
N LEU A 476 -15.50 -2.28 8.02
CA LEU A 476 -15.43 -2.13 9.48
C LEU A 476 -16.70 -1.54 10.12
N ILE A 477 -17.57 -0.90 9.33
CA ILE A 477 -18.75 -0.19 9.85
C ILE A 477 -20.06 -0.56 9.15
N ILE A 478 -20.00 -1.23 8.00
CA ILE A 478 -21.19 -1.65 7.25
C ILE A 478 -21.81 -2.90 7.87
N ASP A 479 -23.14 -2.91 7.94
CA ASP A 479 -23.91 -4.05 8.44
C ASP A 479 -24.20 -5.08 7.33
N GLU A 480 -24.65 -6.27 7.72
CA GLU A 480 -24.96 -7.36 6.79
C GLU A 480 -26.04 -6.99 5.77
N ARG A 481 -26.98 -6.13 6.17
CA ARG A 481 -28.00 -5.60 5.26
C ARG A 481 -27.36 -4.77 4.15
N GLY A 482 -26.53 -3.79 4.51
CA GLY A 482 -25.80 -2.94 3.57
C GLY A 482 -24.90 -3.75 2.64
N LYS A 483 -24.17 -4.75 3.19
CA LYS A 483 -23.34 -5.66 2.38
C LYS A 483 -24.17 -6.43 1.34
N LYS A 484 -25.33 -6.97 1.74
CA LYS A 484 -26.22 -7.69 0.83
C LYS A 484 -26.82 -6.77 -0.24
N GLU A 485 -27.20 -5.55 0.14
CA GLU A 485 -27.72 -4.56 -0.78
C GLU A 485 -26.67 -4.12 -1.82
N LEU A 486 -25.41 -3.94 -1.40
CA LEU A 486 -24.29 -3.66 -2.30
C LEU A 486 -24.00 -4.84 -3.23
N ALA A 487 -23.96 -6.07 -2.70
CA ALA A 487 -23.73 -7.28 -3.50
C ALA A 487 -24.79 -7.45 -4.60
N ASN A 488 -26.07 -7.19 -4.26
CA ASN A 488 -27.17 -7.22 -5.21
C ASN A 488 -27.07 -6.13 -6.28
N TYR A 489 -26.54 -4.95 -5.93
CA TYR A 489 -26.30 -3.90 -6.90
C TYR A 489 -25.19 -4.29 -7.88
N LEU A 490 -24.04 -4.74 -7.34
CA LEU A 490 -22.89 -5.16 -8.13
C LEU A 490 -23.22 -6.30 -9.08
N SER A 491 -23.99 -7.29 -8.62
CA SER A 491 -24.41 -8.40 -9.50
C SER A 491 -25.25 -7.90 -10.67
N ARG A 492 -26.17 -6.95 -10.47
CA ARG A 492 -26.98 -6.38 -11.56
C ARG A 492 -26.13 -5.60 -12.56
N VAL A 493 -25.22 -4.75 -12.09
CA VAL A 493 -24.39 -3.91 -12.97
C VAL A 493 -23.35 -4.74 -13.74
N THR A 494 -22.78 -5.78 -13.14
CA THR A 494 -21.79 -6.66 -13.79
C THR A 494 -22.41 -7.74 -14.69
N SER A 495 -23.71 -8.04 -14.54
CA SER A 495 -24.42 -9.01 -15.39
C SER A 495 -24.74 -8.48 -16.79
N PHE A 496 -24.74 -7.16 -16.99
CA PHE A 496 -24.87 -6.60 -18.33
C PHE A 496 -23.48 -6.65 -18.97
N PRO A 497 -23.29 -7.40 -20.08
CA PRO A 497 -22.05 -7.26 -20.84
C PRO A 497 -21.94 -5.79 -21.18
N SER A 498 -20.74 -5.22 -20.96
CA SER A 498 -20.39 -3.86 -21.32
C SER A 498 -20.64 -3.65 -22.82
N VAL A 499 -21.89 -3.34 -23.17
CA VAL A 499 -22.20 -2.49 -24.30
C VAL A 499 -21.39 -1.25 -24.02
N GLU A 500 -20.58 -0.84 -24.99
CA GLU A 500 -19.88 0.44 -25.00
C GLU A 500 -20.88 1.54 -24.64
N VAL A 501 -21.04 1.84 -23.35
CA VAL A 501 -21.73 3.05 -22.92
C VAL A 501 -20.73 4.15 -23.24
N PRO A 502 -21.06 5.08 -24.15
CA PRO A 502 -20.12 6.08 -24.58
C PRO A 502 -19.61 6.84 -23.37
N LEU A 503 -18.29 7.04 -23.34
CA LEU A 503 -17.57 7.89 -22.40
C LEU A 503 -18.37 9.16 -22.12
N LEU A 504 -19.01 9.24 -20.96
CA LEU A 504 -19.47 10.51 -20.40
C LEU A 504 -18.25 11.17 -19.75
N LEU A 505 -17.31 11.59 -20.61
CA LEU A 505 -16.33 12.63 -20.31
C LEU A 505 -16.91 13.94 -20.85
N HIS A 506 -17.33 14.82 -19.94
CA HIS A 506 -17.27 16.26 -20.11
C HIS A 506 -16.91 16.91 -18.78
#